data_AF-A0A0M8STJ9-F1
#
_entry.id   AF-A0A0M8STJ9-F1
#
_cell.length_a   1.000
_cell.length_b   1.000
_cell.length_c   1.000
_cell.angle_alpha   90.00
_cell.angle_beta   90.00
_cell.angle_gamma   90.00
#
_symmetry.space_group_name_H-M   'P 1'
#
loop_
_entity.id
_entity.type
_entity.pdbx_description
1 polymer ?
#
loop_
_entity_poly.entity_id
_entity_poly.type
_entity_poly.pdbx_seq_one_letter_code
_entity_poly.pdbx_strand_id
1 'polypeptide(L)' 'EGGSVIALMEVDPEQIHLYGCAAVETTAESDVVRVTGLVEKPEAAEAPSNLAVIGRYVLDPAVFDVLRTT' A
#
# COMPACT_ATOMS: atom_id res chain seq x y z
N GLU A 1 -13.00 -10.87 -11.73
CA GLU A 1 -12.00 -11.64 -10.95
C GLU A 1 -11.87 -10.96 -9.60
N GLY A 2 -11.81 -11.73 -8.51
CA GLY A 2 -11.61 -11.18 -7.16
C GLY A 2 -10.14 -10.87 -6.92
N GLY A 3 -9.84 -9.89 -6.08
CA GLY A 3 -8.46 -9.54 -5.75
C GLY A 3 -8.39 -8.82 -4.41
N SER A 4 -7.16 -8.57 -3.95
CA SER A 4 -6.92 -7.81 -2.73
C SER A 4 -6.92 -6.31 -3.02
N VAL A 5 -7.61 -5.54 -2.18
CA VAL A 5 -7.68 -4.08 -2.22
C VAL A 5 -7.22 -3.55 -0.86
N ILE A 6 -6.36 -2.54 -0.90
CA ILE A 6 -5.84 -1.83 0.27
C ILE A 6 -6.27 -0.38 0.16
N ALA A 7 -6.85 0.18 1.23
CA ALA A 7 -7.11 1.61 1.27
C ALA A 7 -5.82 2.36 1.58
N LEU A 8 -5.53 3.36 0.75
CA LEU A 8 -4.41 4.28 0.91
C LEU A 8 -4.94 5.68 1.20
N MET A 9 -4.11 6.49 1.84
CA MET A 9 -4.35 7.90 2.09
C MET A 9 -3.14 8.68 1.61
N GLU A 10 -3.37 9.73 0.81
CA GLU A 10 -2.34 10.69 0.52
C GLU A 10 -2.03 11.51 1.78
N VAL A 11 -0.75 11.60 2.14
CA VAL A 11 -0.27 12.40 3.27
C VAL A 11 0.75 13.43 2.79
N ASP A 12 1.00 14.45 3.60
CA ASP A 12 2.11 15.36 3.36
C ASP A 12 3.42 14.54 3.27
N PRO A 13 4.27 14.76 2.25
CA PRO A 13 5.49 13.96 2.06
C PRO A 13 6.42 13.95 3.27
N GLU A 14 6.44 15.02 4.06
CA GLU A 14 7.23 15.10 5.30
C GLU A 14 6.74 14.15 6.41
N GLN A 15 5.47 13.74 6.34
CA GLN A 15 4.84 12.85 7.34
C GLN A 15 4.91 11.36 6.96
N ILE A 16 5.35 11.01 5.74
CA ILE A 16 5.30 9.62 5.24
C ILE A 16 6.09 8.63 6.10
N HIS A 17 7.16 9.10 6.75
CA HIS A 17 8.00 8.30 7.65
C HIS A 17 7.26 7.77 8.89
N LEU A 18 6.06 8.26 9.18
CA LEU A 18 5.21 7.77 10.26
C LEU A 18 4.42 6.51 9.89
N TYR A 19 4.41 6.12 8.61
CA TYR A 19 3.51 5.11 8.06
C TYR A 19 4.21 4.07 7.19
N GLY A 20 3.50 2.99 6.86
CA GLY A 20 3.84 2.13 5.73
C GLY A 20 3.50 2.83 4.42
N CYS A 21 4.49 3.01 3.56
CA CYS A 21 4.38 3.66 2.26
C CYS A 21 4.18 2.63 1.14
N ALA A 22 3.18 2.85 0.27
CA ALA A 22 2.97 2.01 -0.89
C ALA A 22 3.86 2.43 -2.07
N ALA A 23 4.56 1.47 -2.68
CA ALA A 23 5.08 1.64 -4.04
C ALA A 23 3.97 1.27 -5.03
N VAL A 24 3.74 2.13 -6.02
CA VAL A 24 2.56 2.01 -6.89
C VAL A 24 2.85 2.26 -8.37
N GLU A 25 2.03 1.66 -9.22
CA GLU A 25 1.92 1.95 -10.65
C GLU A 25 0.52 2.51 -10.94
N THR A 26 0.43 3.44 -11.89
CA THR A 26 -0.87 3.99 -12.31
C THR A 26 -1.69 2.95 -13.06
N THR A 27 -3.01 3.02 -12.93
CA THR A 27 -3.95 2.21 -13.72
C THR A 27 -4.74 3.10 -14.68
N ALA A 28 -5.69 2.52 -15.41
CA ALA A 28 -6.60 3.26 -16.27
C ALA A 28 -7.64 4.08 -15.46
N GLU A 29 -7.84 3.77 -14.18
CA GLU A 29 -8.75 4.46 -13.28
C GLU A 29 -7.95 5.45 -12.41
N SER A 30 -8.43 6.69 -12.28
CA SER A 30 -7.67 7.78 -11.62
C SER A 30 -7.41 7.53 -10.14
N ASP A 31 -8.36 6.89 -9.46
CA ASP A 31 -8.35 6.72 -8.00
C ASP A 31 -7.95 5.30 -7.59
N VAL A 32 -7.48 4.51 -8.55
CA VAL A 32 -7.03 3.14 -8.34
C VAL A 32 -5.59 3.02 -8.82
N VAL A 33 -4.73 2.58 -7.92
CA VAL A 33 -3.32 2.33 -8.19
C VAL A 33 -3.01 0.86 -7.95
N ARG A 34 -2.07 0.32 -8.71
CA ARG A 34 -1.57 -1.04 -8.48
C ARG A 34 -0.43 -0.97 -7.48
N VAL A 35 -0.61 -1.59 -6.32
CA VAL A 35 0.46 -1.74 -5.33
C VAL A 35 1.47 -2.79 -5.81
N THR A 36 2.75 -2.40 -5.87
CA THR A 36 3.87 -3.28 -6.27
C THR A 36 4.78 -3.62 -5.10
N GLY A 37 4.70 -2.87 -4.00
CA GLY A 37 5.45 -3.12 -2.77
C GLY A 37 5.00 -2.22 -1.62
N LEU A 38 5.45 -2.55 -0.42
CA LEU A 38 5.23 -1.77 0.80
C LEU A 38 6.57 -1.55 1.49
N VAL A 39 6.85 -0.30 1.88
CA VAL A 39 8.05 0.09 2.64
C VAL A 39 7.61 0.62 3.99
N GLU A 40 8.05 0.00 5.08
CA GLU A 40 7.71 0.43 6.44
C GLU A 40 8.54 1.65 6.83
N LYS A 41 7.87 2.78 7.12
CA LYS A 41 8.47 4.01 7.66
C LYS A 41 9.72 4.48 6.89
N PRO A 42 9.61 4.71 5.57
CA PRO A 42 10.75 5.20 4.80
C PRO A 42 11.13 6.61 5.24
N GLU A 43 12.41 6.95 5.10
CA GLU A 43 12.82 8.36 5.10
C GLU A 43 12.10 9.09 3.95
N ALA A 44 11.71 10.35 4.16
CA ALA A 44 10.91 11.09 3.18
C ALA A 44 11.57 11.19 1.79
N ALA A 45 12.91 11.24 1.74
CA ALA A 45 13.68 11.31 0.49
C ALA A 45 13.75 9.98 -0.27
N GLU A 46 13.49 8.85 0.41
CA GLU A 46 13.55 7.50 -0.16
C GLU A 46 12.15 6.89 -0.36
N ALA A 47 11.11 7.61 0.05
CA ALA A 47 9.73 7.14 -0.04
C ALA A 47 9.32 6.95 -1.50
N PRO A 48 8.81 5.77 -1.89
CA PRO A 48 8.42 5.49 -3.28
C PRO A 48 7.14 6.24 -3.71
N SER A 49 6.38 6.78 -2.76
CA SER A 49 5.24 7.67 -2.98
C SER A 49 4.93 8.45 -1.69
N ASN A 50 3.84 9.22 -1.67
CA ASN A 50 3.24 9.79 -0.46
C ASN A 50 1.93 9.10 -0.06
N LEU A 51 1.71 7.86 -0.51
CA LEU A 51 0.52 7.06 -0.22
C LEU A 51 0.74 6.15 0.99
N ALA A 52 0.08 6.48 2.10
CA ALA A 52 0.17 5.76 3.36
C ALA A 52 -0.91 4.67 3.49
N VAL A 53 -0.54 3.52 4.04
CA VAL A 53 -1.48 2.42 4.36
C VAL A 53 -2.24 2.74 5.66
N ILE A 54 -3.58 2.75 5.60
CA ILE A 54 -4.44 3.16 6.73
C ILE A 54 -5.18 2.01 7.44
N GLY A 55 -4.76 0.75 7.20
CA GLY A 55 -5.28 -0.39 7.95
C GLY A 55 -6.66 -0.88 7.51
N ARG A 56 -7.12 -0.55 6.30
CA ARG A 56 -8.37 -1.06 5.73
C ARG A 56 -8.07 -1.93 4.52
N TYR A 57 -8.53 -3.18 4.56
CA TYR A 57 -8.21 -4.18 3.56
C TYR A 57 -9.44 -5.01 3.21
N VAL A 58 -9.59 -5.31 1.92
CA VAL A 58 -10.39 -6.42 1.42
C VAL A 58 -9.38 -7.38 0.82
N LEU A 59 -9.19 -8.55 1.43
CA LEU A 59 -8.13 -9.47 1.03
C LEU A 59 -8.71 -10.70 0.36
N ASP A 60 -8.05 -11.16 -0.69
CA ASP A 60 -8.32 -12.47 -1.25
C ASP A 60 -8.09 -13.56 -0.18
N PRO A 61 -9.00 -14.54 -0.01
CA PRO A 61 -8.85 -15.61 0.97
C PRO A 61 -7.53 -16.39 0.89
N ALA A 62 -6.84 -16.39 -0.25
CA ALA A 62 -5.51 -16.99 -0.41
C ALA A 62 -4.47 -16.43 0.59
N VAL A 63 -4.70 -15.26 1.18
CA VAL A 63 -3.84 -14.71 2.25
C VAL A 63 -3.71 -15.65 3.44
N PHE A 64 -4.76 -16.42 3.78
CA PHE A 64 -4.71 -17.34 4.92
C PHE A 64 -3.74 -18.50 4.70
N ASP A 65 -3.52 -18.92 3.45
CA ASP A 65 -2.55 -19.96 3.14
C ASP A 65 -1.12 -19.45 3.31
N VAL A 66 -0.85 -18.22 2.86
CA VAL A 66 0.44 -17.55 3.07
C VAL A 66 0.74 -17.36 4.56
N LEU A 67 -0.24 -16.86 5.32
CA LEU A 67 -0.10 -16.62 6.76
C LEU A 67 0.14 -17.91 7.56
N ARG A 68 -0.39 -19.06 7.12
CA ARG A 68 -0.18 -20.35 7.80
C ARG A 68 1.26 -20.84 7.73
N THR A 69 2.03 -20.37 6.75
CA THR A 69 3.41 -20.79 6.50
C THR A 69 4.47 -19.79 7.00
N THR A 70 4.05 -18.78 7.78
CA THR A 70 4.93 -17.79 8.41
C THR A 70 5.27 -18.21 9.84
#